data_AF-A0AAW0EYJ2-F1
#
_entry.id   AF-A0AAW0EYJ2-F1
#
_cell.length_a   1.000
_cell.length_b   1.000
_cell.length_c   1.000
_cell.angle_alpha   90.00
_cell.angle_beta   90.00
_cell.angle_gamma   90.00
#
_symmetry.space_group_name_H-M   'P 1'
#
loop_
_entity.id
_entity.type
_entity.pdbx_description
1 polymer ?
#
loop_
_entity_poly.entity_id
_entity_poly.type
_entity_poly.pdbx_seq_one_letter_code
_entity_poly.pdbx_strand_id
1 'polypeptide(L)'
;MSSAGADTRRLQWPPSLLVTVRRHLDRVEDAVAPSIPPMPSSAPTIYDFFCDTHRAAIEERMRGVGYEAAVTECCVAFLVGVLEQSCSLSFLLTRERRIITMMVRHVEKRLLSKARAPVQDARRRRVEETAESEPRYARVLTLEYLLRLYVSLPMILEHYDKLGSASMPSYATAPLWCFVSITMELLSADAQLFSPVTVYVPLR
;
A
#
# COMPACT_ATOMS: atom_id res chain seq x y z
N MET A 1 37.23 -4.64 19.79
CA MET A 1 35.91 -4.05 20.10
C MET A 1 35.56 -3.11 18.97
N SER A 2 34.96 -3.66 17.91
CA SER A 2 34.61 -2.89 16.72
C SER A 2 33.15 -2.48 16.83
N SER A 3 32.93 -1.17 16.87
CA SER A 3 31.64 -0.51 16.80
C SER A 3 30.90 -0.93 15.53
N ALA A 4 29.95 -1.87 15.65
CA ALA A 4 28.93 -2.14 14.65
C ALA A 4 27.76 -1.17 14.90
N GLY A 5 28.01 0.10 14.62
CA GLY A 5 27.06 1.19 14.86
C GLY A 5 26.92 2.06 13.62
N ALA A 6 26.33 1.52 12.56
CA ALA A 6 25.70 2.22 11.43
C ALA A 6 25.14 1.17 10.43
N ASP A 7 24.02 1.47 9.77
CA ASP A 7 23.47 0.78 8.57
C ASP A 7 22.32 -0.24 8.68
N THR A 8 21.36 -0.07 9.61
CA THR A 8 20.07 -0.80 9.56
C THR A 8 18.83 0.03 9.20
N ARG A 9 18.96 1.11 8.40
CA ARG A 9 17.80 1.97 8.06
C ARG A 9 17.66 2.39 6.59
N ARG A 10 18.34 1.71 5.66
CA ARG A 10 18.14 1.97 4.23
C ARG A 10 17.41 0.80 3.61
N LEU A 11 16.13 1.02 3.31
CA LEU A 11 15.35 0.12 2.48
C LEU A 11 16.11 -0.13 1.17
N GLN A 12 16.53 -1.37 0.93
CA GLN A 12 17.23 -1.72 -0.29
C GLN A 12 16.21 -1.85 -1.41
N TRP A 13 16.29 -0.97 -2.39
CA TRP A 13 15.36 -0.97 -3.51
C TRP A 13 15.82 -1.91 -4.62
N PRO A 14 15.01 -2.90 -5.02
CA PRO A 14 15.23 -3.63 -6.25
C PRO A 14 15.23 -2.65 -7.45
N PRO A 15 16.24 -2.69 -8.33
CA PRO A 15 16.33 -1.76 -9.46
C PRO A 15 15.10 -1.78 -10.37
N SER A 16 14.47 -2.95 -10.54
CA SER A 16 13.24 -3.10 -11.31
C SER A 16 12.08 -2.26 -10.76
N LEU A 17 11.90 -2.25 -9.44
CA LEU A 17 10.84 -1.48 -8.79
C LEU A 17 11.11 0.03 -8.86
N LEU A 18 12.36 0.47 -8.80
CA LEU A 18 12.71 1.88 -9.02
C LEU A 18 12.34 2.35 -10.43
N VAL A 19 12.58 1.51 -11.44
CA VAL A 19 12.18 1.79 -12.82
C VAL A 19 10.65 1.88 -12.92
N THR A 20 9.92 0.98 -12.27
CA THR A 20 8.45 1.00 -12.22
C THR A 20 7.94 2.29 -11.57
N VAL A 21 8.45 2.67 -10.39
CA VAL A 21 8.08 3.91 -9.70
C VAL A 21 8.35 5.12 -10.59
N ARG A 22 9.55 5.22 -11.15
CA ARG A 22 9.93 6.35 -12.00
C ARG A 22 8.99 6.49 -13.19
N ARG A 23 8.73 5.39 -13.90
CA ARG A 23 7.81 5.38 -15.06
C ARG A 23 6.38 5.76 -14.66
N HIS A 24 5.92 5.33 -13.49
CA HIS A 24 4.62 5.71 -12.98
C HIS A 24 4.56 7.21 -12.67
N LEU A 25 5.55 7.76 -11.96
CA LEU A 25 5.62 9.19 -11.64
C LEU A 25 5.71 10.04 -12.91
N ASP A 26 6.58 9.68 -13.87
CA ASP A 26 6.74 10.38 -15.15
C ASP A 26 5.39 10.53 -15.91
N ARG A 27 4.47 9.58 -15.74
CA ARG A 27 3.15 9.58 -16.40
C ARG A 27 2.07 10.30 -15.63
N VAL A 28 2.09 10.16 -14.31
CA VAL A 28 1.12 10.80 -13.43
C VAL A 28 1.38 12.31 -13.35
N GLU A 29 2.65 12.70 -13.34
CA GLU A 29 3.12 14.08 -13.24
C GLU A 29 3.29 14.78 -14.59
N ASP A 30 3.00 14.09 -15.72
CA ASP A 30 3.08 14.68 -17.06
C ASP A 30 2.20 15.94 -17.15
N ALA A 31 2.83 17.07 -17.48
CA ALA A 31 2.16 18.36 -17.51
C ALA A 31 1.08 18.43 -18.60
N VAL A 32 1.31 17.76 -19.73
CA VAL A 32 0.53 17.86 -20.97
C VAL A 32 -0.50 16.73 -21.07
N ALA A 33 -0.10 15.50 -20.79
CA ALA A 33 -0.89 14.29 -20.96
C ALA A 33 -0.78 13.37 -19.73
N PRO A 34 -1.24 13.81 -18.55
CA PRO A 34 -1.22 13.00 -17.34
C PRO A 34 -2.06 11.73 -17.51
N SER A 35 -1.60 10.61 -16.96
CA SER A 35 -2.28 9.32 -17.07
C SER A 35 -2.02 8.44 -15.86
N ILE A 36 -2.96 7.54 -15.55
CA ILE A 36 -2.88 6.61 -14.40
C ILE A 36 -3.00 5.16 -14.87
N PRO A 37 -2.50 4.19 -14.08
CA PRO A 37 -2.78 2.77 -14.32
C PRO A 37 -4.27 2.51 -14.48
N PRO A 38 -4.67 1.56 -15.34
CA PRO A 38 -6.07 1.20 -15.47
C PRO A 38 -6.51 0.49 -14.18
N MET A 39 -7.53 1.03 -13.53
CA MET A 39 -8.04 0.56 -12.23
C MET A 39 -9.57 0.70 -12.17
N PRO A 40 -10.29 -0.13 -11.38
CA PRO A 40 -9.78 -1.16 -10.47
C PRO A 40 -9.70 -2.58 -11.08
N SER A 41 -10.10 -2.79 -12.33
CA SER A 41 -10.43 -4.15 -12.83
C SER A 41 -9.32 -4.89 -13.57
N SER A 42 -8.25 -4.20 -13.95
CA SER A 42 -7.23 -4.67 -14.90
C SER A 42 -5.91 -5.06 -14.27
N ALA A 43 -5.72 -4.77 -12.98
CA ALA A 43 -4.50 -5.04 -12.23
C ALA A 43 -4.86 -5.32 -10.75
N PRO A 44 -4.04 -6.11 -10.03
CA PRO A 44 -4.26 -6.36 -8.61
C PRO A 44 -4.23 -5.06 -7.81
N THR A 45 -5.18 -4.92 -6.89
CA THR A 45 -5.21 -3.78 -5.96
C THR A 45 -4.27 -4.02 -4.79
N ILE A 46 -3.94 -2.95 -4.07
CA ILE A 46 -3.15 -3.02 -2.84
C ILE A 46 -3.83 -3.93 -1.81
N TYR A 47 -5.15 -3.85 -1.71
CA TYR A 47 -5.94 -4.73 -0.86
C TYR A 47 -5.79 -6.20 -1.27
N ASP A 48 -5.96 -6.52 -2.56
CA ASP A 48 -5.87 -7.91 -3.04
C ASP A 48 -4.47 -8.50 -2.80
N PHE A 49 -3.43 -7.67 -2.90
CA PHE A 49 -2.07 -8.09 -2.61
C PHE A 49 -1.89 -8.47 -1.14
N PHE A 50 -2.27 -7.60 -0.20
CA PHE A 50 -2.08 -7.85 1.23
C PHE A 50 -3.06 -8.85 1.84
N CYS A 51 -4.31 -8.87 1.38
CA CYS A 51 -5.37 -9.63 2.04
C CYS A 51 -5.69 -10.96 1.36
N ASP A 52 -5.42 -11.10 0.06
CA ASP A 52 -5.86 -12.26 -0.71
C ASP A 52 -4.67 -13.03 -1.34
N THR A 53 -3.98 -12.44 -2.31
CA THR A 53 -3.07 -13.18 -3.20
C THR A 53 -1.73 -13.50 -2.55
N HIS A 54 -1.12 -12.55 -1.84
CA HIS A 54 0.23 -12.69 -1.28
C HIS A 54 0.24 -12.82 0.25
N ARG A 55 -0.94 -12.80 0.89
CA ARG A 55 -1.08 -12.86 2.35
C ARG A 55 -0.31 -14.02 2.97
N ALA A 56 -0.54 -15.23 2.48
CA ALA A 56 0.09 -16.44 3.01
C ALA A 56 1.62 -16.41 2.87
N ALA A 57 2.13 -15.95 1.72
CA ALA A 57 3.57 -15.84 1.48
C ALA A 57 4.24 -14.79 2.38
N ILE A 58 3.57 -13.66 2.61
CA ILE A 58 4.06 -12.61 3.52
C ILE A 58 4.09 -13.14 4.96
N GLU A 59 3.01 -13.76 5.44
CA GLU A 59 2.93 -14.32 6.79
C GLU A 59 3.97 -15.44 7.01
N GLU A 60 4.19 -16.30 6.01
CA GLU A 60 5.20 -17.35 6.08
C GLU A 60 6.61 -16.77 6.18
N ARG A 61 6.96 -15.78 5.35
CA ARG A 61 8.27 -15.12 5.39
C ARG A 61 8.49 -14.35 6.69
N MET A 62 7.48 -13.62 7.17
CA MET A 62 7.56 -12.91 8.46
C MET A 62 7.79 -13.89 9.62
N ARG A 63 7.10 -15.04 9.62
CA ARG A 63 7.31 -16.12 10.59
C ARG A 63 8.71 -16.72 10.49
N GLY A 64 9.23 -16.88 9.27
CA GLY A 64 10.60 -17.35 9.03
C GLY A 64 11.67 -16.44 9.65
N VAL A 65 11.39 -15.15 9.82
CA VAL A 65 12.27 -14.16 10.48
C VAL A 65 11.94 -13.99 11.98
N GLY A 66 10.96 -14.75 12.50
CA GLY A 66 10.61 -14.79 13.93
C GLY A 66 9.51 -13.82 14.36
N TYR A 67 8.75 -13.23 13.42
CA TYR A 67 7.59 -12.40 13.74
C TYR A 67 6.28 -13.19 13.70
N GLU A 68 5.41 -12.94 14.68
CA GLU A 68 4.10 -13.59 14.76
C GLU A 68 3.11 -13.06 13.71
N ALA A 69 2.05 -13.83 13.46
CA ALA A 69 0.99 -13.43 12.52
C ALA A 69 0.33 -12.10 12.94
N ALA A 70 0.11 -11.87 14.23
CA ALA A 70 -0.46 -10.62 14.75
C ALA A 70 0.42 -9.39 14.41
N VAL A 71 1.75 -9.54 14.43
CA VAL A 71 2.69 -8.47 14.04
C VAL A 71 2.57 -8.18 12.54
N THR A 72 2.39 -9.21 11.73
CA THR A 72 2.17 -9.08 10.29
C THR A 72 0.87 -8.32 10.00
N GLU A 73 -0.21 -8.68 10.69
CA GLU A 73 -1.50 -7.98 10.60
C GLU A 73 -1.38 -6.50 11.03
N CYS A 74 -0.63 -6.21 12.10
CA CYS A 74 -0.34 -4.84 12.51
C CYS A 74 0.41 -4.05 11.43
N CYS A 75 1.38 -4.66 10.74
CA CYS A 75 2.11 -3.99 9.64
C CYS A 75 1.20 -3.68 8.45
N VAL A 76 0.32 -4.63 8.08
CA VAL A 76 -0.70 -4.42 7.03
C VAL A 76 -1.64 -3.29 7.44
N ALA A 77 -2.21 -3.35 8.64
CA ALA A 77 -3.15 -2.35 9.14
C ALA A 77 -2.50 -0.96 9.21
N PHE A 78 -1.24 -0.87 9.64
CA PHE A 78 -0.48 0.37 9.66
C PHE A 78 -0.30 0.95 8.25
N LEU A 79 0.23 0.16 7.30
CA LEU A 79 0.47 0.65 5.94
C LEU A 79 -0.81 1.04 5.21
N VAL A 80 -1.87 0.24 5.35
CA VAL A 80 -3.18 0.58 4.79
C VAL A 80 -3.72 1.84 5.45
N GLY A 81 -3.70 1.95 6.79
CA GLY A 81 -4.15 3.15 7.49
C GLY A 81 -3.39 4.41 7.05
N VAL A 82 -2.06 4.33 6.95
CA VAL A 82 -1.23 5.43 6.44
C VAL A 82 -1.62 5.77 5.00
N LEU A 83 -1.84 4.77 4.14
CA LEU A 83 -2.28 5.00 2.76
C LEU A 83 -3.63 5.72 2.69
N GLU A 84 -4.63 5.23 3.43
CA GLU A 84 -5.99 5.79 3.41
C GLU A 84 -5.98 7.25 3.86
N GLN A 85 -5.27 7.55 4.97
CA GLN A 85 -5.10 8.91 5.49
C GLN A 85 -4.28 9.79 4.53
N SER A 86 -3.21 9.26 3.94
CA SER A 86 -2.38 10.04 3.01
C SER A 86 -3.16 10.38 1.73
N CYS A 87 -3.96 9.45 1.21
CA CYS A 87 -4.80 9.64 0.02
C CYS A 87 -5.90 10.67 0.26
N SER A 88 -6.51 10.68 1.45
CA SER A 88 -7.51 11.70 1.81
C SER A 88 -6.90 13.11 1.87
N LEU A 89 -5.60 13.23 2.13
CA LEU A 89 -4.86 14.48 2.27
C LEU A 89 -4.12 14.93 1.00
N SER A 90 -2.82 14.71 0.85
CA SER A 90 -1.99 15.29 -0.23
C SER A 90 -1.21 14.28 -1.07
N PHE A 91 -1.38 12.97 -0.82
CA PHE A 91 -0.66 11.92 -1.55
C PHE A 91 -1.01 11.85 -3.03
N LEU A 92 -2.30 12.00 -3.35
CA LEU A 92 -2.78 12.03 -4.73
C LEU A 92 -2.70 13.46 -5.28
N LEU A 93 -2.21 13.61 -6.52
CA LEU A 93 -2.29 14.89 -7.21
C LEU A 93 -3.75 15.29 -7.42
N THR A 94 -4.02 16.59 -7.56
CA THR A 94 -5.40 17.10 -7.73
C THR A 94 -6.14 16.42 -8.88
N ARG A 95 -5.44 16.14 -10.00
CA ARG A 95 -5.99 15.45 -11.18
C ARG A 95 -6.34 13.99 -10.88
N GLU A 96 -5.46 13.27 -10.17
CA GLU A 96 -5.68 11.89 -9.73
C GLU A 96 -6.84 11.79 -8.74
N ARG A 97 -6.83 12.64 -7.71
CA ARG A 97 -7.78 12.65 -6.61
C ARG A 97 -9.22 12.65 -7.09
N ARG A 98 -9.55 13.52 -8.05
CA ARG A 98 -10.91 13.62 -8.59
C ARG A 98 -11.41 12.27 -9.12
N ILE A 99 -10.60 11.61 -9.95
CA ILE A 99 -10.98 10.37 -10.63
C ILE A 99 -10.97 9.19 -9.64
N ILE A 100 -9.93 9.08 -8.81
CA ILE A 100 -9.78 7.99 -7.85
C ILE A 100 -10.85 8.06 -6.77
N THR A 101 -11.16 9.23 -6.20
CA THR A 101 -12.24 9.36 -5.22
C THR A 101 -13.60 8.97 -5.82
N MET A 102 -13.85 9.25 -7.10
CA MET A 102 -15.07 8.76 -7.78
C MET A 102 -15.09 7.24 -7.89
N MET A 103 -13.96 6.60 -8.23
CA MET A 103 -13.84 5.14 -8.29
C MET A 103 -14.03 4.49 -6.92
N VAL A 104 -13.46 5.06 -5.85
CA VAL A 104 -13.65 4.61 -4.46
C VAL A 104 -15.12 4.61 -4.08
N ARG A 105 -15.83 5.72 -4.31
CA ARG A 105 -17.28 5.81 -4.07
C ARG A 105 -18.08 4.77 -4.85
N HIS A 106 -17.65 4.45 -6.07
CA HIS A 106 -18.30 3.42 -6.89
C HIS A 106 -18.06 2.01 -6.33
N VAL A 107 -16.84 1.70 -5.88
CA VAL A 107 -16.52 0.43 -5.20
C VAL A 107 -17.32 0.29 -3.90
N GLU A 108 -17.38 1.32 -3.07
CA GLU A 108 -18.14 1.32 -1.82
C GLU A 108 -19.64 1.06 -2.05
N LYS A 109 -20.25 1.76 -3.01
CA LYS A 109 -21.65 1.50 -3.39
C LYS A 109 -21.88 0.05 -3.81
N ARG A 110 -20.96 -0.52 -4.59
CA ARG A 110 -21.04 -1.94 -4.99
C ARG A 110 -20.92 -2.88 -3.79
N LEU A 111 -20.01 -2.63 -2.87
CA LEU A 111 -19.86 -3.44 -1.66
C LEU A 111 -21.11 -3.37 -0.76
N LEU A 112 -21.65 -2.18 -0.53
CA LEU A 112 -22.88 -1.98 0.24
C LEU A 112 -24.10 -2.65 -0.40
N SER A 113 -24.18 -2.65 -1.74
CA SER A 113 -25.26 -3.32 -2.47
C SER A 113 -25.18 -4.85 -2.34
N LYS A 114 -23.97 -5.43 -2.30
CA LYS A 114 -23.76 -6.87 -2.08
C LYS A 114 -24.05 -7.31 -0.64
N ALA A 115 -23.84 -6.43 0.35
CA ALA A 115 -24.12 -6.73 1.76
C ALA A 115 -25.62 -6.91 2.08
N ARG A 116 -26.52 -6.48 1.18
CA ARG A 116 -27.98 -6.65 1.32
C ARG A 116 -28.49 -8.02 0.85
N ALA A 117 -27.62 -8.92 0.36
CA ALA A 117 -27.99 -10.30 0.06
C ALA A 117 -27.89 -11.17 1.34
N PRO A 118 -28.90 -12.00 1.67
CA PRO A 118 -28.91 -12.76 2.91
C PRO A 118 -28.06 -14.02 2.75
N VAL A 119 -26.80 -14.00 3.18
CA VAL A 119 -25.98 -15.23 3.29
C VAL A 119 -25.16 -15.22 4.58
N GLN A 120 -25.31 -16.35 5.29
CA GLN A 120 -24.90 -16.65 6.66
C GLN A 120 -23.39 -16.91 6.82
N ASP A 121 -22.54 -15.88 6.81
CA ASP A 121 -21.13 -16.05 7.20
C ASP A 121 -20.65 -14.93 8.13
N ALA A 122 -21.10 -15.00 9.38
CA ALA A 122 -20.92 -13.99 10.43
C ALA A 122 -19.56 -14.06 11.17
N ARG A 123 -18.59 -14.86 10.71
CA ARG A 123 -17.33 -15.07 11.47
C ARG A 123 -16.07 -14.40 10.91
N ARG A 124 -16.10 -13.89 9.68
CA ARG A 124 -14.97 -13.10 9.09
C ARG A 124 -15.22 -11.60 8.98
N ARG A 125 -16.43 -11.10 9.28
CA ARG A 125 -16.83 -9.69 9.04
C ARG A 125 -16.61 -8.73 10.21
N ARG A 126 -16.20 -9.21 11.39
CA ARG A 126 -16.16 -8.37 12.61
C ARG A 126 -15.08 -7.29 12.67
N VAL A 127 -14.17 -7.22 11.68
CA VAL A 127 -13.21 -6.12 11.58
C VAL A 127 -13.65 -5.04 10.56
N GLU A 128 -14.67 -5.33 9.73
CA GLU A 128 -15.09 -4.41 8.66
C GLU A 128 -16.34 -3.57 8.97
N GLU A 129 -17.08 -3.86 10.05
CA GLU A 129 -18.39 -3.24 10.32
C GLU A 129 -18.38 -2.08 11.35
N THR A 130 -17.26 -1.81 12.04
CA THR A 130 -17.24 -0.81 13.13
C THR A 130 -16.59 0.54 12.80
N ALA A 131 -16.08 0.76 11.59
CA ALA A 131 -15.62 2.08 11.17
C ALA A 131 -16.65 2.74 10.26
N GLU A 132 -17.21 3.86 10.69
CA GLU A 132 -18.02 4.75 9.87
C GLU A 132 -17.25 5.16 8.60
N SER A 133 -17.48 4.44 7.50
CA SER A 133 -17.20 4.77 6.10
C SER A 133 -15.92 5.59 5.82
N GLU A 134 -14.76 5.18 6.34
CA GLU A 134 -13.50 5.69 5.81
C GLU A 134 -13.33 5.25 4.35
N PRO A 135 -12.83 6.14 3.47
CA PRO A 135 -12.64 5.82 2.06
C PRO A 135 -11.73 4.60 1.92
N ARG A 136 -12.09 3.68 1.03
CA ARG A 136 -11.33 2.43 0.81
C ARG A 136 -10.40 2.52 -0.40
N TYR A 137 -9.43 3.43 -0.38
CA TYR A 137 -8.46 3.63 -1.46
C TYR A 137 -7.64 2.37 -1.75
N ALA A 138 -7.26 1.57 -0.75
CA ALA A 138 -6.49 0.33 -0.95
C ALA A 138 -7.21 -0.68 -1.86
N ARG A 139 -8.55 -0.64 -1.93
CA ARG A 139 -9.38 -1.49 -2.79
C ARG A 139 -9.54 -0.97 -4.22
N VAL A 140 -8.93 0.17 -4.54
CA VAL A 140 -8.96 0.79 -5.87
C VAL A 140 -7.57 0.95 -6.43
N LEU A 141 -6.64 1.43 -5.60
CA LEU A 141 -5.28 1.73 -6.00
C LEU A 141 -4.53 0.45 -6.38
N THR A 142 -3.77 0.53 -7.46
CA THR A 142 -2.88 -0.50 -7.95
C THR A 142 -1.54 -0.46 -7.21
N LEU A 143 -0.69 -1.46 -7.43
CA LEU A 143 0.57 -1.63 -6.69
C LEU A 143 1.61 -0.54 -6.99
N GLU A 144 1.49 0.22 -8.07
CA GLU A 144 2.33 1.40 -8.33
C GLU A 144 2.18 2.45 -7.22
N TYR A 145 0.98 2.61 -6.66
CA TYR A 145 0.73 3.52 -5.54
C TYR A 145 1.31 2.99 -4.22
N LEU A 146 1.39 1.66 -4.04
CA LEU A 146 2.10 1.08 -2.90
C LEU A 146 3.59 1.40 -2.97
N LEU A 147 4.20 1.29 -4.16
CA LEU A 147 5.60 1.69 -4.33
C LEU A 147 5.79 3.19 -4.07
N ARG A 148 4.87 4.06 -4.53
CA ARG A 148 4.88 5.50 -4.21
C ARG A 148 4.80 5.76 -2.70
N LEU A 149 4.03 4.96 -1.97
CA LEU A 149 3.98 5.02 -0.50
C LEU A 149 5.34 4.61 0.11
N TYR A 150 5.94 3.51 -0.36
CA TYR A 150 7.26 3.06 0.15
C TYR A 150 8.37 4.08 -0.07
N VAL A 151 8.32 4.87 -1.16
CA VAL A 151 9.25 6.01 -1.35
C VAL A 151 9.05 7.07 -0.27
N SER A 152 7.81 7.37 0.10
CA SER A 152 7.47 8.38 1.10
C SER A 152 7.61 7.89 2.56
N LEU A 153 7.59 6.57 2.77
CA LEU A 153 7.51 5.95 4.09
C LEU A 153 8.62 6.39 5.06
N PRO A 154 9.91 6.48 4.67
CA PRO A 154 10.96 6.97 5.56
C PRO A 154 10.67 8.37 6.10
N MET A 155 10.19 9.28 5.24
CA MET A 155 9.86 10.66 5.63
C MET A 155 8.64 10.69 6.55
N ILE A 156 7.65 9.84 6.32
CA ILE A 156 6.47 9.71 7.19
C ILE A 156 6.90 9.26 8.58
N LEU A 157 7.73 8.23 8.69
CA LEU A 157 8.21 7.71 9.97
C LEU A 157 9.11 8.72 10.70
N GLU A 158 9.98 9.44 9.98
CA GLU A 158 10.78 10.52 10.56
C GLU A 158 9.90 11.66 11.10
N HIS A 159 8.79 11.97 10.42
CA HIS A 159 7.84 12.97 10.91
C HIS A 159 7.16 12.52 12.21
N TYR A 160 6.79 11.24 12.33
CA TYR A 160 6.25 10.68 13.58
C TYR A 160 7.24 10.79 14.74
N ASP A 161 8.51 10.47 14.51
CA ASP A 161 9.57 10.62 15.54
C ASP A 161 9.67 12.07 16.04
N LYS A 162 9.54 13.05 15.13
CA LYS A 162 9.58 14.48 15.47
C LYS A 162 8.35 14.92 16.26
N LEU A 163 7.15 14.47 15.89
CA LEU A 163 5.91 14.81 16.60
C LEU A 163 5.85 14.18 18.01
N GLY A 164 6.33 12.94 18.15
CA GLY A 164 6.32 12.21 19.41
C GLY A 164 7.35 12.67 20.43
N SER A 165 8.26 13.60 20.06
CA SER A 165 9.43 14.00 20.86
C SER A 165 10.31 12.81 21.31
N ALA A 166 10.15 11.65 20.66
CA ALA A 166 10.84 10.41 20.96
C ALA A 166 10.88 9.56 19.69
N SER A 167 12.01 8.90 19.44
CA SER A 167 12.11 7.95 18.33
C SER A 167 11.18 6.77 18.55
N MET A 168 10.49 6.33 17.50
CA MET A 168 9.74 5.10 17.55
C MET A 168 10.62 3.94 18.02
N PRO A 169 10.14 3.13 18.96
CA PRO A 169 10.94 2.07 19.53
C PRO A 169 11.27 0.99 18.49
N SER A 170 12.42 0.35 18.66
CA SER A 170 12.92 -0.68 17.73
C SER A 170 11.96 -1.86 17.57
N TYR A 171 11.23 -2.23 18.62
CA TYR A 171 10.23 -3.31 18.57
C TYR A 171 9.07 -3.01 17.61
N ALA A 172 8.80 -1.72 17.32
CA ALA A 172 7.75 -1.31 16.38
C ALA A 172 8.30 -1.07 14.97
N THR A 173 9.51 -0.49 14.85
CA THR A 173 10.10 -0.14 13.56
C THR A 173 10.77 -1.31 12.85
N ALA A 174 11.43 -2.20 13.58
CA ALA A 174 12.08 -3.38 13.00
C ALA A 174 11.11 -4.31 12.25
N PRO A 175 9.95 -4.73 12.81
CA PRO A 175 9.01 -5.57 12.08
C PRO A 175 8.44 -4.86 10.84
N LEU A 176 8.21 -3.54 10.91
CA LEU A 176 7.73 -2.77 9.76
C LEU A 176 8.75 -2.78 8.61
N TRP A 177 10.03 -2.54 8.88
CA TRP A 177 11.07 -2.58 7.84
C TRP A 177 11.29 -3.98 7.28
N CYS A 178 11.21 -5.01 8.13
CA CYS A 178 11.24 -6.40 7.68
C CYS A 178 10.07 -6.70 6.73
N PHE A 179 8.86 -6.31 7.13
CA PHE A 179 7.64 -6.45 6.34
C PHE A 179 7.78 -5.77 4.98
N VAL A 180 8.22 -4.50 4.94
CA VAL A 180 8.40 -3.74 3.69
C VAL A 180 9.47 -4.37 2.80
N SER A 181 10.54 -4.92 3.39
CA SER A 181 11.58 -5.61 2.61
C SER A 181 11.03 -6.88 1.97
N ILE A 182 10.28 -7.69 2.72
CA ILE A 182 9.63 -8.91 2.23
C ILE A 182 8.64 -8.58 1.10
N THR A 183 7.81 -7.56 1.26
CA THR A 183 6.83 -7.19 0.23
C THR A 183 7.51 -6.65 -1.01
N MET A 184 8.60 -5.89 -0.89
CA MET A 184 9.39 -5.43 -2.03
C MET A 184 10.06 -6.59 -2.77
N GLU A 185 10.55 -7.60 -2.08
CA GLU A 185 11.07 -8.81 -2.73
C GLU A 185 9.98 -9.52 -3.54
N LEU A 186 8.80 -9.74 -2.94
CA LEU A 186 7.66 -10.37 -3.62
C LEU A 186 7.22 -9.57 -4.85
N LEU A 187 7.11 -8.25 -4.71
CA LEU A 187 6.78 -7.34 -5.82
C LEU A 187 7.86 -7.38 -6.92
N SER A 188 9.12 -7.50 -6.56
CA SER A 188 10.21 -7.55 -7.54
C SER A 188 10.30 -8.89 -8.30
N ALA A 189 9.78 -9.97 -7.70
CA ALA A 189 9.80 -11.30 -8.26
C ALA A 189 8.75 -11.50 -9.38
N ASP A 190 7.68 -10.70 -9.38
CA ASP A 190 6.62 -10.79 -10.39
C ASP A 190 6.35 -9.43 -11.04
N ALA A 191 6.92 -9.23 -12.23
CA ALA A 191 6.72 -8.01 -13.01
C ALA A 191 5.29 -7.87 -13.58
N GLN A 192 4.50 -8.96 -13.65
CA GLN A 192 3.12 -8.93 -14.16
C GLN A 192 2.13 -8.30 -13.18
N LEU A 193 2.56 -8.08 -11.93
CA LEU A 193 1.80 -7.36 -10.93
C LEU A 193 1.58 -5.87 -11.28
N PHE A 194 2.40 -5.32 -12.18
CA PHE A 194 2.35 -3.90 -12.57
C PHE A 194 1.79 -3.72 -13.96
N SER A 195 1.00 -2.67 -14.15
CA SER A 195 0.42 -2.36 -15.44
C SER A 195 1.49 -1.81 -16.39
N PRO A 196 1.59 -2.33 -17.64
CA PRO A 196 2.40 -1.69 -18.66
C PRO A 196 1.99 -0.23 -18.84
N VAL A 197 2.97 0.67 -18.94
CA VAL A 197 2.70 2.11 -19.10
C VAL A 197 1.86 2.41 -20.36
N THR A 198 1.94 1.54 -21.37
CA THR A 198 1.16 1.65 -22.61
C THR A 198 -0.34 1.48 -22.42
N VAL A 199 -0.79 0.93 -21.28
CA VAL A 199 -2.22 0.77 -20.97
C VAL A 199 -2.75 1.82 -20.00
N TYR A 200 -1.93 2.82 -19.63
CA TYR A 200 -2.37 3.89 -18.76
C TYR A 200 -3.49 4.71 -19.41
N VAL A 201 -4.46 5.12 -18.60
CA VAL A 201 -5.64 5.86 -19.03
C VAL A 201 -5.40 7.36 -18.78
N PRO A 202 -5.65 8.24 -19.77
CA PRO A 202 -5.50 9.68 -19.60
C PRO A 202 -6.41 10.26 -18.51
N LEU A 203 -5.86 11.16 -17.69
CA LEU A 203 -6.59 11.98 -16.72
C LEU A 203 -7.11 13.25 -17.44
N ARG A 204 -8.17 13.11 -18.26
CA ARG A 204 -8.85 14.23 -18.93
C ARG A 204 -10.12 14.66 -18.19
#